data_AF-A0A2P0QM40-F1
#
_entry.id   AF-A0A2P0QM40-F1
#
_cell.length_a   1.000
_cell.length_b   1.000
_cell.length_c   1.000
_cell.angle_alpha   90.00
_cell.angle_beta   90.00
_cell.angle_gamma   90.00
#
_symmetry.space_group_name_H-M   'P 1'
#
loop_
_entity.id
_entity.type
_entity.pdbx_description
1 polymer ?
#
loop_
_entity_poly.entity_id
_entity_poly.type
_entity_poly.pdbx_seq_one_letter_code
_entity_poly.pdbx_strand_id
1 'polypeptide(L)'
;FSYEETAYHLPVSFALTGIAVHDRATALDVFARMNNNPLIASECLLAEKTATVGREPAPYTGFVGDTVIRKLGYSLVDGSILGLVLVVGIPESTDSAAAICRELQEKYMLTFLSGGVIPALLKGGVKLGLEYRLVPLGSTPSYGVHFVDIIARVAM
;
A
#
# COMPACT_ATOMS: atom_id res chain seq x y z
N PHE A 1 17.24 -1.44 -7.55
CA PHE A 1 16.33 -1.38 -6.39
C PHE A 1 15.22 -2.40 -6.60
N SER A 2 14.62 -2.90 -5.51
CA SER A 2 13.53 -3.89 -5.55
C SER A 2 12.79 -3.87 -4.22
N TYR A 3 11.55 -4.36 -4.20
CA TYR A 3 10.92 -4.71 -2.94
C TYR A 3 11.43 -6.05 -2.42
N GLU A 4 11.51 -6.17 -1.10
CA GLU A 4 11.82 -7.43 -0.44
C GLU A 4 10.55 -8.27 -0.30
N GLU A 5 10.71 -9.58 -0.14
CA GLU A 5 9.59 -10.52 0.11
C GLU A 5 8.52 -10.55 -0.99
N THR A 6 8.90 -10.30 -2.25
CA THR A 6 8.02 -10.47 -3.40
C THR A 6 8.68 -11.20 -4.56
N ALA A 7 7.91 -12.06 -5.23
CA ALA A 7 8.31 -12.72 -6.49
C ALA A 7 8.00 -11.87 -7.73
N TYR A 8 7.28 -10.74 -7.56
CA TYR A 8 6.72 -9.95 -8.66
C TYR A 8 7.49 -8.65 -8.92
N HIS A 9 8.78 -8.61 -8.57
CA HIS A 9 9.68 -7.47 -8.81
C HIS A 9 9.12 -6.15 -8.24
N LEU A 10 8.78 -5.22 -9.13
CA LEU A 10 7.92 -4.06 -8.85
C LEU A 10 6.52 -4.41 -9.37
N PRO A 11 5.59 -4.82 -8.49
CA PRO A 11 4.31 -5.42 -8.88
C PRO A 11 3.47 -4.63 -9.88
N VAL A 12 3.35 -3.31 -9.73
CA VAL A 12 2.54 -2.49 -10.65
C VAL A 12 3.20 -2.42 -12.02
N SER A 13 4.50 -2.14 -12.06
CA SER A 13 5.27 -2.09 -13.30
C SER A 13 5.26 -3.44 -14.00
N PHE A 14 5.45 -4.54 -13.26
CA PHE A 14 5.46 -5.89 -13.79
C PHE A 14 4.08 -6.32 -14.29
N ALA A 15 3.01 -6.05 -13.55
CA ALA A 15 1.64 -6.39 -13.98
C ALA A 15 1.23 -5.65 -15.27
N LEU A 16 1.67 -4.41 -15.45
CA LEU A 16 1.31 -3.60 -16.62
C LEU A 16 2.16 -3.88 -17.87
N THR A 17 3.39 -4.37 -17.70
CA THR A 17 4.35 -4.47 -18.82
C THR A 17 4.96 -5.86 -19.02
N GLY A 18 4.90 -6.74 -18.02
CA GLY A 18 5.64 -8.00 -17.99
C GLY A 18 7.16 -7.83 -17.84
N ILE A 19 7.65 -6.59 -17.60
CA ILE A 19 9.08 -6.28 -17.51
C ILE A 19 9.51 -6.20 -16.05
N ALA A 20 10.51 -6.98 -15.68
CA ALA A 20 11.14 -6.94 -14.37
C ALA A 20 12.02 -5.69 -14.21
N VAL A 21 11.57 -4.71 -13.41
CA VAL A 21 12.32 -3.47 -13.16
C VAL A 21 13.28 -3.66 -11.98
N HIS A 22 14.58 -3.50 -12.23
CA HIS A 22 15.64 -3.62 -11.21
C HIS A 22 16.61 -2.44 -11.15
N ASP A 23 16.62 -1.61 -12.18
CA ASP A 23 17.51 -0.47 -12.31
C ASP A 23 16.79 0.73 -12.92
N ARG A 24 17.47 1.88 -12.87
CA ARG A 24 16.95 3.16 -13.32
C ARG A 24 16.67 3.19 -14.83
N ALA A 25 17.46 2.49 -15.65
CA ALA A 25 17.27 2.48 -17.09
C ALA A 25 15.97 1.75 -17.45
N THR A 26 15.73 0.57 -16.87
CA THR A 26 14.48 -0.17 -17.07
C THR A 26 13.28 0.60 -16.51
N ALA A 27 13.43 1.28 -15.36
CA ALA A 27 12.36 2.10 -14.80
C ALA A 27 11.93 3.24 -15.74
N LEU A 28 12.90 3.96 -16.33
CA LEU A 28 12.63 5.04 -17.28
C LEU A 28 12.02 4.52 -18.60
N ASP A 29 12.46 3.35 -19.08
CA ASP A 29 11.91 2.71 -20.28
C ASP A 29 10.43 2.32 -20.05
N VAL A 30 10.13 1.62 -18.96
CA VAL A 30 8.74 1.23 -18.60
C VAL A 30 7.85 2.45 -18.38
N PHE A 31 8.35 3.49 -17.71
CA PHE A 31 7.62 4.74 -17.54
C PHE A 31 7.27 5.42 -18.87
N ALA A 32 8.23 5.53 -19.80
CA ALA A 32 8.01 6.12 -21.12
C ALA A 32 7.04 5.29 -21.97
N ARG A 33 7.19 3.95 -21.98
CA ARG A 33 6.31 3.02 -22.72
C ARG A 33 4.85 3.12 -22.27
N MET A 34 4.63 3.35 -20.98
CA MET A 34 3.31 3.46 -20.39
C MET A 34 2.76 4.89 -20.37
N ASN A 35 3.23 5.74 -21.30
CA ASN A 35 2.78 7.12 -21.46
C ASN A 35 2.86 7.93 -20.16
N ASN A 36 3.99 7.84 -19.47
CA ASN A 36 4.28 8.54 -18.22
C ASN A 36 3.28 8.21 -17.09
N ASN A 37 2.90 6.94 -16.95
CA ASN A 37 1.95 6.49 -15.94
C ASN A 37 2.42 6.85 -14.51
N PRO A 38 1.61 7.61 -13.74
CA PRO A 38 2.00 8.09 -12.41
C PRO A 38 2.15 6.95 -11.38
N LEU A 39 1.47 5.81 -11.55
CA LEU A 39 1.59 4.68 -10.65
C LEU A 39 2.96 3.99 -10.79
N ILE A 40 3.43 3.81 -12.03
CA ILE A 40 4.77 3.29 -12.31
C ILE A 40 5.84 4.23 -11.75
N ALA A 41 5.69 5.54 -11.97
CA ALA A 41 6.60 6.52 -11.39
C ALA A 41 6.59 6.46 -9.86
N SER A 42 5.43 6.43 -9.21
CA SER A 42 5.33 6.37 -7.75
C SER A 42 5.95 5.09 -7.19
N GLU A 43 5.73 3.95 -7.84
CA GLU A 43 6.31 2.67 -7.41
C GLU A 43 7.83 2.68 -7.54
N CYS A 44 8.36 3.10 -8.69
CA CYS A 44 9.79 3.15 -8.93
C CYS A 44 10.49 4.11 -7.96
N LEU A 45 9.94 5.31 -7.78
CA LEU A 45 10.50 6.30 -6.86
C LEU A 45 10.45 5.82 -5.40
N LEU A 46 9.37 5.14 -5.00
CA LEU A 46 9.24 4.65 -3.63
C LEU A 46 10.15 3.45 -3.35
N ALA A 47 10.31 2.55 -4.32
CA ALA A 47 11.23 1.43 -4.23
C ALA A 47 12.69 1.92 -4.17
N GLU A 48 13.07 2.90 -4.99
CA GLU A 48 14.40 3.52 -4.93
C GLU A 48 14.62 4.25 -3.60
N LYS A 49 13.64 5.03 -3.12
CA LYS A 49 13.69 5.69 -1.81
C LYS A 49 13.87 4.68 -0.67
N THR A 50 13.12 3.58 -0.70
CA THR A 50 13.20 2.54 0.35
C THR A 50 14.55 1.82 0.31
N ALA A 51 15.11 1.58 -0.87
CA ALA A 51 16.43 0.95 -1.01
C ALA A 51 17.58 1.86 -0.53
N THR A 52 17.41 3.18 -0.61
CA THR A 52 18.45 4.17 -0.26
C THR A 52 18.36 4.67 1.18
N VAL A 53 17.15 4.96 1.65
CA VAL A 53 16.87 5.56 2.97
C VAL A 53 16.44 4.51 3.99
N GLY A 54 15.96 3.34 3.54
CA GLY A 54 15.35 2.32 4.38
C GLY A 54 13.84 2.47 4.51
N ARG A 55 13.22 1.50 5.19
CA ARG A 55 11.78 1.51 5.49
C ARG A 55 11.44 2.56 6.54
N GLU A 56 10.24 3.13 6.48
CA GLU A 56 9.76 4.00 7.54
C GLU A 56 9.62 3.19 8.85
N PRO A 57 9.98 3.79 10.01
CA PRO A 57 9.86 3.10 11.28
C PRO A 57 8.39 2.87 11.65
N ALA A 58 8.16 2.06 12.68
CA ALA A 58 6.83 1.92 13.26
C ALA A 58 6.20 3.31 13.54
N PRO A 59 4.90 3.50 13.25
CA PRO A 59 3.90 2.46 13.01
C PRO A 59 3.76 2.02 11.56
N TYR A 60 4.54 2.54 10.61
CA TYR A 60 4.34 2.30 9.19
C TYR A 60 4.77 0.90 8.76
N THR A 61 3.96 0.28 7.91
CA THR A 61 4.18 -1.07 7.38
C THR A 61 5.01 -1.05 6.09
N GLY A 62 4.88 0.00 5.28
CA GLY A 62 5.50 0.09 3.97
C GLY A 62 4.94 -0.97 3.01
N PHE A 63 5.83 -1.54 2.20
CA PHE A 63 5.48 -2.60 1.26
C PHE A 63 5.00 -3.86 1.99
N VAL A 64 3.85 -4.39 1.58
CA VAL A 64 3.28 -5.63 2.12
C VAL A 64 3.78 -6.82 1.30
N GLY A 65 4.57 -7.70 1.91
CA GLY A 65 5.16 -8.87 1.24
C GLY A 65 4.15 -9.96 0.84
N ASP A 66 4.53 -10.83 -0.09
CA ASP A 66 3.65 -11.84 -0.69
C ASP A 66 3.11 -12.85 0.33
N THR A 67 3.86 -13.11 1.40
CA THR A 67 3.43 -14.00 2.48
C THR A 67 2.25 -13.44 3.25
N VAL A 68 2.18 -12.12 3.42
CA VAL A 68 1.02 -11.46 4.04
C VAL A 68 -0.16 -11.52 3.07
N ILE A 69 0.04 -11.26 1.78
CA ILE A 69 -1.03 -11.33 0.76
C ILE A 69 -1.63 -12.73 0.68
N ARG A 70 -0.81 -13.79 0.67
CA ARG A 70 -1.30 -15.19 0.67
C ARG A 70 -2.17 -15.50 1.89
N LYS A 71 -1.85 -14.94 3.06
CA LYS A 71 -2.70 -15.07 4.26
C LYS A 71 -4.00 -14.27 4.12
N LEU A 72 -3.94 -13.06 3.56
CA LEU A 72 -5.14 -12.25 3.27
C LEU A 72 -6.09 -12.96 2.30
N GLY A 73 -5.57 -13.73 1.34
CA GLY A 73 -6.37 -14.51 0.41
C GLY A 73 -7.32 -15.49 1.12
N TYR A 74 -6.86 -16.15 2.18
CA TYR A 74 -7.73 -17.02 2.99
C TYR A 74 -8.89 -16.24 3.62
N SER A 75 -8.59 -15.09 4.22
CA SER A 75 -9.58 -14.23 4.87
C SER A 75 -10.60 -13.59 3.90
N LEU A 76 -10.22 -13.41 2.64
CA LEU A 76 -11.15 -12.95 1.60
C LEU A 76 -12.09 -14.08 1.16
N VAL A 77 -11.60 -15.31 1.08
CA VAL A 77 -12.39 -16.48 0.64
C VAL A 77 -13.37 -16.94 1.73
N ASP A 78 -12.96 -16.89 3.00
CA ASP A 78 -13.83 -17.30 4.13
C ASP A 78 -14.84 -16.21 4.54
N GLY A 79 -14.77 -15.02 3.93
CA GLY A 79 -15.66 -13.89 4.20
C GLY A 79 -15.38 -13.15 5.50
N SER A 80 -14.27 -13.47 6.21
CA SER A 80 -13.86 -12.71 7.38
C SER A 80 -13.40 -11.30 7.03
N ILE A 81 -12.93 -11.07 5.79
CA ILE A 81 -12.72 -9.75 5.18
C ILE A 81 -13.61 -9.66 3.94
N LEU A 82 -14.52 -8.68 3.88
CA LEU A 82 -15.46 -8.53 2.75
C LEU A 82 -14.91 -7.67 1.62
N GLY A 83 -13.90 -6.85 1.89
CA GLY A 83 -13.28 -6.01 0.88
C GLY A 83 -12.07 -5.24 1.38
N LEU A 84 -11.36 -4.64 0.44
CA LEU A 84 -10.16 -3.85 0.69
C LEU A 84 -10.46 -2.38 0.40
N VAL A 85 -9.99 -1.47 1.26
CA VAL A 85 -10.20 -0.02 1.10
C VAL A 85 -8.87 0.70 1.27
N LEU A 86 -8.63 1.73 0.47
CA LEU A 86 -7.53 2.66 0.67
C LEU A 86 -8.08 4.04 1.05
N VAL A 87 -7.63 4.58 2.19
CA VAL A 87 -7.88 5.97 2.61
C VAL A 87 -6.56 6.74 2.55
N VAL A 88 -6.55 7.83 1.78
CA VAL A 88 -5.33 8.61 1.51
C VAL A 88 -5.55 10.08 1.85
N GLY A 89 -4.50 10.73 2.35
CA GLY A 89 -4.44 12.18 2.46
C GLY A 89 -4.50 12.67 3.90
N ILE A 90 -4.96 13.91 4.07
CA ILE A 90 -5.07 14.58 5.37
C ILE A 90 -6.55 14.83 5.62
N PRO A 91 -7.14 14.27 6.69
CA PRO A 91 -8.54 14.51 6.99
C PRO A 91 -8.72 15.92 7.57
N GLU A 92 -9.83 16.57 7.25
CA GLU A 92 -10.21 17.86 7.84
C GLU A 92 -10.56 17.73 9.33
N SER A 93 -11.07 16.57 9.74
CA SER A 93 -11.44 16.25 11.12
C SER A 93 -10.95 14.86 11.52
N THR A 94 -10.26 14.79 12.66
CA THR A 94 -9.80 13.52 13.25
C THR A 94 -10.99 12.62 13.60
N ASP A 95 -12.07 13.20 14.14
CA ASP A 95 -13.26 12.46 14.56
C ASP A 95 -13.98 11.85 13.35
N SER A 96 -14.06 12.60 12.24
CA SER A 96 -14.65 12.10 11.00
C SER A 96 -13.84 10.96 10.40
N ALA A 97 -12.51 11.06 10.40
CA ALA A 97 -11.64 9.97 9.94
C ALA A 97 -11.80 8.72 10.80
N ALA A 98 -11.87 8.88 12.12
CA ALA A 98 -12.09 7.77 13.06
C ALA A 98 -13.47 7.12 12.86
N ALA A 99 -14.52 7.93 12.65
CA ALA A 99 -15.86 7.44 12.38
C ALA A 99 -15.93 6.62 11.08
N ILE A 100 -15.30 7.10 9.99
CA ILE A 100 -15.21 6.37 8.72
C ILE A 100 -14.47 5.05 8.91
N CYS A 101 -13.33 5.06 9.61
CA CYS A 101 -12.56 3.83 9.86
C CYS A 101 -13.36 2.81 10.67
N ARG A 102 -14.10 3.26 11.69
CA ARG A 102 -14.99 2.39 12.48
C ARG A 102 -16.10 1.79 11.62
N GLU A 103 -16.75 2.57 10.78
CA GLU A 103 -17.79 2.08 9.88
C GLU A 103 -17.25 1.04 8.89
N LEU A 104 -16.03 1.25 8.37
CA LEU A 104 -15.34 0.29 7.50
C LEU A 104 -15.02 -1.02 8.24
N GLN A 105 -14.59 -0.95 9.50
CA GLN A 105 -14.36 -2.12 10.35
C GLN A 105 -15.67 -2.90 10.60
N GLU A 106 -16.77 -2.21 10.92
CA GLU A 106 -18.10 -2.80 11.13
C GLU A 106 -18.63 -3.49 9.85
N LYS A 107 -18.23 -3.00 8.68
CA LYS A 107 -18.50 -3.60 7.36
C LYS A 107 -17.47 -4.67 6.97
N TYR A 108 -16.64 -5.14 7.90
CA TYR A 108 -15.62 -6.16 7.69
C TYR A 108 -14.59 -5.81 6.61
N MET A 109 -14.34 -4.52 6.36
CA MET A 109 -13.33 -4.08 5.41
C MET A 109 -11.93 -4.15 6.05
N LEU A 110 -10.93 -4.49 5.24
CA LEU A 110 -9.53 -4.27 5.57
C LEU A 110 -9.11 -2.93 4.96
N THR A 111 -8.85 -1.94 5.82
CA THR A 111 -8.53 -0.59 5.39
C THR A 111 -7.03 -0.34 5.45
N PHE A 112 -6.48 0.16 4.36
CA PHE A 112 -5.12 0.64 4.24
C PHE A 112 -5.12 2.15 4.30
N LEU A 113 -4.12 2.72 4.96
CA LEU A 113 -4.04 4.14 5.27
C LEU A 113 -2.74 4.71 4.70
N SER A 114 -2.78 5.90 4.12
CA SER A 114 -1.59 6.57 3.58
C SER A 114 -1.66 8.08 3.76
N GLY A 115 -0.60 8.70 4.27
CA GLY A 115 -0.54 10.14 4.50
C GLY A 115 -0.98 10.58 5.91
N GLY A 116 -1.39 11.85 6.02
CA GLY A 116 -1.72 12.50 7.29
C GLY A 116 -2.94 11.94 8.04
N VAL A 117 -3.72 11.04 7.42
CA VAL A 117 -4.78 10.28 8.10
C VAL A 117 -4.23 9.40 9.22
N ILE A 118 -3.02 8.85 9.07
CA ILE A 118 -2.39 7.98 10.07
C ILE A 118 -2.11 8.74 11.37
N PRO A 119 -1.34 9.85 11.39
CA PRO A 119 -1.12 10.61 12.62
C PRO A 119 -2.41 11.23 13.18
N ALA A 120 -3.38 11.60 12.34
CA ALA A 120 -4.68 12.05 12.82
C ALA A 120 -5.40 10.97 13.64
N LEU A 121 -5.51 9.75 13.11
CA LEU A 121 -6.13 8.61 13.80
C LEU A 121 -5.42 8.26 15.11
N LEU A 122 -4.07 8.23 15.10
CA LEU A 122 -3.29 7.98 16.30
C LEU A 122 -3.51 9.04 17.38
N LYS A 123 -3.58 10.32 16.98
CA LYS A 123 -3.91 11.44 17.89
C LYS A 123 -5.32 11.30 18.46
N GLY A 124 -6.26 10.77 17.68
CA GLY A 124 -7.61 10.42 18.11
C GLY A 124 -7.70 9.16 18.97
N GLY A 125 -6.58 8.52 19.31
CA GLY A 125 -6.56 7.30 20.14
C GLY A 125 -6.96 6.02 19.40
N VAL A 126 -7.03 6.06 18.06
CA VAL A 126 -7.34 4.89 17.25
C VAL A 126 -6.11 3.98 17.15
N LYS A 127 -6.28 2.69 17.44
CA LYS A 127 -5.24 1.68 17.29
C LYS A 127 -5.13 1.25 15.83
N LEU A 128 -3.90 1.19 15.32
CA LEU A 128 -3.59 0.82 13.94
C LEU A 128 -2.78 -0.48 13.92
N GLY A 129 -2.96 -1.26 12.87
CA GLY A 129 -2.37 -2.59 12.71
C GLY A 129 -3.26 -3.51 11.90
N LEU A 130 -2.70 -4.62 11.42
CA LEU A 130 -3.44 -5.63 10.68
C LEU A 130 -4.52 -6.29 11.56
N GLU A 131 -4.21 -6.50 12.84
CA GLU A 131 -5.11 -6.99 13.87
C GLU A 131 -6.30 -6.06 14.13
N TYR A 132 -6.13 -4.77 13.85
CA TYR A 132 -7.18 -3.76 13.93
C TYR A 132 -7.84 -3.50 12.57
N ARG A 133 -7.46 -4.22 11.51
CA ARG A 133 -7.93 -3.99 10.13
C ARG A 133 -7.69 -2.57 9.60
N LEU A 134 -6.74 -1.84 10.20
CA LEU A 134 -6.35 -0.49 9.83
C LEU A 134 -4.83 -0.46 9.61
N VAL A 135 -4.40 -0.73 8.38
CA VAL A 135 -2.99 -0.95 8.00
C VAL A 135 -2.34 0.37 7.59
N PRO A 136 -1.40 0.94 8.37
CA PRO A 136 -0.70 2.17 8.01
C PRO A 136 0.42 1.90 6.99
N LEU A 137 0.24 2.30 5.73
CA LEU A 137 1.23 2.06 4.66
C LEU A 137 2.43 3.01 4.77
N GLY A 138 2.20 4.31 4.95
CA GLY A 138 3.30 5.26 5.06
C GLY A 138 2.86 6.71 5.26
N SER A 139 3.84 7.55 5.60
CA SER A 139 3.65 8.92 6.09
C SER A 139 3.13 9.91 5.05
N THR A 140 3.31 9.63 3.76
CA THR A 140 2.89 10.50 2.64
C THR A 140 1.88 9.80 1.73
N PRO A 141 0.98 10.54 1.04
CA PRO A 141 -0.01 9.96 0.13
C PRO A 141 0.55 8.96 -0.89
N SER A 142 1.78 9.18 -1.37
CA SER A 142 2.47 8.31 -2.34
C SER A 142 2.65 6.86 -1.88
N TYR A 143 2.68 6.58 -0.57
CA TYR A 143 2.72 5.20 -0.06
C TYR A 143 1.42 4.43 -0.35
N GLY A 144 0.37 5.11 -0.83
CA GLY A 144 -0.82 4.47 -1.36
C GLY A 144 -0.52 3.55 -2.55
N VAL A 145 0.62 3.71 -3.22
CA VAL A 145 1.07 2.78 -4.26
C VAL A 145 1.24 1.36 -3.73
N HIS A 146 1.59 1.15 -2.45
CA HIS A 146 1.66 -0.19 -1.86
C HIS A 146 0.32 -0.92 -1.81
N PHE A 147 -0.79 -0.18 -1.75
CA PHE A 147 -2.10 -0.79 -1.93
C PHE A 147 -2.29 -1.27 -3.37
N VAL A 148 -1.86 -0.48 -4.36
CA VAL A 148 -1.91 -0.89 -5.77
C VAL A 148 -0.99 -2.09 -6.03
N ASP A 149 0.18 -2.14 -5.38
CA ASP A 149 1.08 -3.30 -5.40
C ASP A 149 0.36 -4.57 -4.91
N ILE A 150 -0.46 -4.46 -3.86
CA ILE A 150 -1.28 -5.58 -3.37
C ILE A 150 -2.31 -6.00 -4.42
N ILE A 151 -3.07 -5.06 -4.98
CA ILE A 151 -4.09 -5.36 -5.99
C ILE A 151 -3.48 -6.03 -7.23
N ALA A 152 -2.35 -5.54 -7.71
CA ALA A 152 -1.63 -6.14 -8.83
C ALA A 152 -1.28 -7.61 -8.56
N ARG A 153 -0.81 -7.93 -7.36
CA ARG A 153 -0.41 -9.30 -6.97
C ARG A 153 -1.57 -10.22 -6.65
N VAL A 154 -2.72 -9.70 -6.22
CA VAL A 154 -3.93 -10.52 -6.05
C VAL A 154 -4.39 -11.10 -7.39
N ALA A 155 -4.09 -10.42 -8.51
CA ALA A 155 -4.47 -10.86 -9.85
C ALA A 155 -3.45 -11.79 -10.54
N MET A 156 -2.21 -11.89 -10.04
CA MET A 156 -1.10 -12.63 -10.66
C MET A 156 -0.77 -13.92 -9.93
#